data_AF-A0A3M6U8E1-F1
#
_entry.id   AF-A0A3M6U8E1-F1
#
_cell.length_a   1.000
_cell.length_b   1.000
_cell.length_c   1.000
_cell.angle_alpha   90.00
_cell.angle_beta   90.00
_cell.angle_gamma   90.00
#
_symmetry.space_group_name_H-M   'P 1'
#
loop_
_entity.id
_entity.type
_entity.pdbx_description
1 polymer ?
#
loop_
_entity_poly.entity_id
_entity_poly.type
_entity_poly.pdbx_seq_one_letter_code
_entity_poly.pdbx_strand_id
1 'polypeptide(L)'
;MKCLCFFLLVSAVFVASENPDENLGVDNKDLFEGDMILPPHVLYKAEHGMDVDSSRKRASIRRGLWPKGEVPFAVFNGLGKGRSPELRNAIRAIIAGMNEWRRKTCIRFKRRTNERDYVIFALRSGGCYSNVGRIGGRQIINLGSGCRTLGIVAHEIGHAIGFYHEQSRPDRDQFVTVLFQNVQAENLRVDNKDLFEGDMILPPHVRYKAEHGMDVDISRKRAAVKPRNRLWPKGEVPYVISNGLSKKQNARKANNAIIAGMNEWTGKTCIRFKRRTNEKDVKRGCLSNVGRVGGRQIIDLGNRCWNLGTVAHEIGHAIGFFHEQSRPDRDQFVTVLLKNVKPGMKGNFKKYRRSFVDSLGISYDYESLMHYDDKAFSKNPKLGLQTIITKDKKYQNVIGQRIGLSSTDAEQANLMYRSECAKRGGGGG
;
A
#
# COMPACT_ATOMS: atom_id res chain seq x y z
N MET A 1 -61.24 -52.71 0.56
CA MET A 1 -59.83 -53.16 0.34
C MET A 1 -58.90 -52.44 1.31
N LYS A 2 -57.67 -52.94 1.54
CA LYS A 2 -56.61 -52.20 2.24
C LYS A 2 -55.88 -51.30 1.23
N CYS A 3 -55.43 -50.11 1.65
CA CYS A 3 -54.43 -49.33 0.91
C CYS A 3 -53.38 -48.84 1.92
N LEU A 4 -52.10 -49.02 1.61
CA LEU A 4 -51.00 -48.74 2.54
C LEU A 4 -50.56 -47.27 2.43
N CYS A 5 -50.29 -46.64 3.57
CA CYS A 5 -49.49 -45.41 3.61
C CYS A 5 -48.04 -45.75 3.29
N PHE A 6 -47.58 -45.45 2.07
CA PHE A 6 -46.16 -45.48 1.72
C PHE A 6 -45.53 -44.11 2.02
N PHE A 7 -44.79 -44.03 3.14
CA PHE A 7 -43.90 -42.90 3.39
C PHE A 7 -42.70 -42.99 2.44
N LEU A 8 -42.76 -42.25 1.33
CA LEU A 8 -41.61 -42.02 0.47
C LEU A 8 -40.63 -41.07 1.18
N LEU A 9 -39.69 -41.67 1.92
CA LEU A 9 -38.50 -40.99 2.41
C LEU A 9 -37.67 -40.53 1.20
N VAL A 10 -37.91 -39.32 0.73
CA VAL A 10 -37.04 -38.64 -0.22
C VAL A 10 -35.75 -38.30 0.53
N SER A 11 -34.78 -39.20 0.42
CA SER A 11 -33.41 -38.97 0.87
C SER A 11 -32.83 -37.82 0.05
N ALA A 12 -32.89 -36.61 0.61
CA ALA A 12 -32.26 -35.42 0.06
C ALA A 12 -30.75 -35.61 0.07
N VAL A 13 -30.21 -36.23 -0.99
CA VAL A 13 -28.78 -36.27 -1.26
C VAL A 13 -28.34 -34.84 -1.53
N PHE A 14 -27.90 -34.15 -0.48
CA PHE A 14 -27.12 -32.94 -0.58
C PHE A 14 -25.79 -33.30 -1.26
N VAL A 15 -25.81 -33.32 -2.59
CA VAL A 15 -24.61 -33.08 -3.39
C VAL A 15 -24.22 -31.64 -3.08
N ALA A 16 -23.40 -31.47 -2.04
CA ALA A 16 -22.64 -30.25 -1.86
C ALA A 16 -21.87 -30.06 -3.16
N SER A 17 -22.16 -28.99 -3.90
CA SER A 17 -21.43 -28.67 -5.11
C SER A 17 -20.03 -28.25 -4.69
N GLU A 18 -19.09 -29.20 -4.68
CA GLU A 18 -17.67 -28.90 -4.62
C GLU A 18 -17.37 -27.94 -5.78
N ASN A 19 -17.18 -26.67 -5.43
CA ASN A 19 -16.67 -25.64 -6.31
C ASN A 19 -15.20 -25.42 -5.90
N PRO A 20 -14.28 -26.34 -6.27
CA PRO A 20 -12.88 -26.15 -5.97
C PRO A 20 -12.38 -24.89 -6.65
N ASP A 21 -11.45 -24.21 -5.99
CA ASP A 21 -10.70 -23.08 -6.52
C ASP A 21 -10.15 -23.43 -7.92
N GLU A 22 -10.55 -22.66 -8.93
CA GLU A 22 -10.18 -22.87 -10.33
C GLU A 22 -8.67 -22.72 -10.62
N ASN A 23 -7.92 -22.19 -9.65
CA ASN A 23 -6.47 -22.06 -9.62
C ASN A 23 -5.80 -22.93 -8.54
N LEU A 24 -6.51 -23.92 -7.96
CA LEU A 24 -5.96 -24.83 -6.97
C LEU A 24 -4.69 -25.54 -7.49
N GLY A 25 -3.55 -25.27 -6.85
CA GLY A 25 -2.24 -25.79 -7.24
C GLY A 25 -1.47 -24.96 -8.28
N VAL A 26 -1.97 -23.79 -8.67
CA VAL A 26 -1.28 -22.86 -9.59
C VAL A 26 -0.41 -21.88 -8.80
N ASP A 27 0.89 -22.17 -8.68
CA ASP A 27 1.87 -21.22 -8.13
C ASP A 27 2.19 -20.11 -9.14
N ASN A 28 1.31 -19.10 -9.23
CA ASN A 28 1.53 -17.88 -10.01
C ASN A 28 1.45 -16.63 -9.12
N LYS A 29 2.62 -16.19 -8.66
CA LYS A 29 2.79 -15.08 -7.70
C LYS A 29 2.44 -13.69 -8.24
N ASP A 30 2.11 -13.57 -9.53
CA ASP A 30 1.63 -12.32 -10.15
C ASP A 30 0.09 -12.17 -10.09
N LEU A 31 -0.64 -13.15 -9.54
CA LEU A 31 -2.10 -13.14 -9.41
C LEU A 31 -2.55 -12.63 -8.03
N PHE A 32 -3.39 -11.60 -8.03
CA PHE A 32 -4.07 -11.10 -6.84
C PHE A 32 -5.36 -11.88 -6.60
N GLU A 33 -5.63 -12.27 -5.34
CA GLU A 33 -6.79 -13.08 -4.92
C GLU A 33 -7.02 -14.39 -5.69
N GLY A 34 -6.03 -14.86 -6.46
CA GLY A 34 -6.03 -16.13 -7.19
C GLY A 34 -6.03 -15.99 -8.72
N ASP A 35 -6.59 -14.90 -9.26
CA ASP A 35 -6.98 -14.77 -10.68
C ASP A 35 -6.79 -13.37 -11.30
N MET A 36 -6.62 -12.32 -10.51
CA MET A 36 -6.56 -10.94 -11.01
C MET A 36 -5.13 -10.47 -11.25
N ILE A 37 -4.76 -10.20 -12.50
CA ILE A 37 -3.59 -9.40 -12.84
C ILE A 37 -3.95 -7.92 -12.69
N LEU A 38 -3.32 -7.27 -11.71
CA LEU A 38 -3.51 -5.85 -11.40
C LEU A 38 -2.29 -5.02 -11.79
N PRO A 39 -2.44 -3.82 -12.39
CA PRO A 39 -1.34 -2.87 -12.53
C PRO A 39 -0.70 -2.60 -11.16
N PRO A 40 0.63 -2.50 -10.99
CA PRO A 40 1.26 -2.54 -9.66
C PRO A 40 0.79 -1.45 -8.67
N HIS A 41 0.35 -0.30 -9.15
CA HIS A 41 -0.22 0.79 -8.33
C HIS A 41 -1.68 0.54 -7.88
N VAL A 42 -2.36 -0.43 -8.48
CA VAL A 42 -3.69 -0.95 -8.14
C VAL A 42 -3.55 -2.19 -7.25
N LEU A 43 -2.62 -3.10 -7.59
CA LEU A 43 -2.23 -4.26 -6.76
C LEU A 43 -1.93 -3.80 -5.33
N TYR A 44 -0.96 -2.89 -5.19
CA TYR A 44 -0.55 -2.32 -3.91
C TYR A 44 -1.74 -1.75 -3.10
N LYS A 45 -2.75 -1.17 -3.77
CA LYS A 45 -3.96 -0.68 -3.09
C LYS A 45 -4.82 -1.83 -2.58
N ALA A 46 -5.12 -2.81 -3.43
CA ALA A 46 -6.00 -3.92 -3.11
C ALA A 46 -5.43 -4.76 -1.95
N GLU A 47 -4.13 -5.06 -1.98
CA GLU A 47 -3.41 -5.83 -0.95
C GLU A 47 -3.56 -5.30 0.48
N HIS A 48 -3.66 -3.99 0.68
CA HIS A 48 -3.79 -3.37 2.00
C HIS A 48 -5.23 -2.84 2.26
N GLY A 49 -6.24 -3.34 1.52
CA GLY A 49 -7.65 -2.96 1.69
C GLY A 49 -7.98 -1.50 1.34
N MET A 50 -7.18 -0.87 0.48
CA MET A 50 -7.26 0.56 0.17
C MET A 50 -8.12 0.80 -1.08
N ASP A 51 -8.90 1.88 -1.08
CA ASP A 51 -9.87 2.16 -2.15
C ASP A 51 -9.18 2.35 -3.52
N VAL A 52 -9.36 1.34 -4.38
CA VAL A 52 -8.77 1.24 -5.72
C VAL A 52 -9.17 2.40 -6.63
N ASP A 53 -10.40 2.91 -6.54
CA ASP A 53 -10.92 3.96 -7.45
C ASP A 53 -12.01 4.87 -6.82
N SER A 54 -11.90 5.15 -5.53
CA SER A 54 -12.85 5.98 -4.77
C SER A 54 -14.29 5.40 -4.76
N SER A 55 -14.42 4.07 -4.77
CA SER A 55 -15.68 3.31 -4.89
C SER A 55 -16.22 2.84 -3.54
N ARG A 56 -16.90 3.73 -2.82
CA ARG A 56 -17.48 3.44 -1.48
C ARG A 56 -18.57 2.34 -1.42
N LYS A 57 -19.00 1.74 -2.54
CA LYS A 57 -20.18 0.84 -2.60
C LYS A 57 -20.16 -0.26 -3.70
N ARG A 58 -19.04 -0.52 -4.39
CA ARG A 58 -18.99 -1.52 -5.48
C ARG A 58 -17.60 -2.15 -5.66
N ALA A 59 -17.55 -3.47 -5.85
CA ALA A 59 -16.40 -4.19 -6.38
C ALA A 59 -16.27 -4.01 -7.91
N SER A 60 -16.22 -2.75 -8.36
CA SER A 60 -16.10 -2.40 -9.78
C SER A 60 -15.32 -1.11 -9.97
N ILE A 61 -14.45 -1.04 -10.98
CA ILE A 61 -13.77 0.20 -11.38
C ILE A 61 -14.76 1.28 -11.84
N ARG A 62 -14.31 2.54 -11.81
CA ARG A 62 -14.98 3.71 -12.42
C ARG A 62 -14.17 4.25 -13.60
N ARG A 63 -12.85 4.10 -13.57
CA ARG A 63 -11.86 4.46 -14.58
C ARG A 63 -11.34 3.18 -15.25
N GLY A 64 -10.77 3.28 -16.45
CA GLY A 64 -10.32 2.10 -17.19
C GLY A 64 -11.47 1.27 -17.78
N LEU A 65 -12.67 1.84 -17.94
CA LEU A 65 -13.75 1.18 -18.67
C LEU A 65 -13.44 1.07 -20.17
N TRP A 66 -14.10 0.12 -20.83
CA TRP A 66 -14.07 -0.02 -22.29
C TRP A 66 -14.92 1.08 -22.96
N PRO A 67 -14.37 1.84 -23.94
CA PRO A 67 -15.11 2.89 -24.63
C PRO A 67 -16.40 2.35 -25.25
N LYS A 68 -17.52 3.07 -25.06
CA LYS A 68 -18.87 2.67 -25.51
C LYS A 68 -19.37 1.30 -24.98
N GLY A 69 -18.69 0.68 -24.01
CA GLY A 69 -18.97 -0.69 -23.57
C GLY A 69 -18.55 -1.76 -24.60
N GLU A 70 -17.72 -1.40 -25.59
CA GLU A 70 -17.30 -2.29 -26.67
C GLU A 70 -15.91 -2.87 -26.41
N VAL A 71 -15.82 -4.20 -26.38
CA VAL A 71 -14.59 -4.96 -26.11
C VAL A 71 -14.12 -5.63 -27.42
N PRO A 72 -13.04 -5.15 -28.05
CA PRO A 72 -12.38 -5.87 -29.14
C PRO A 72 -11.68 -7.10 -28.57
N PHE A 73 -11.89 -8.28 -29.18
CA PHE A 73 -11.28 -9.53 -28.75
C PHE A 73 -10.57 -10.28 -29.86
N ALA A 74 -9.51 -11.01 -29.47
CA ALA A 74 -8.85 -12.02 -30.29
C ALA A 74 -8.76 -13.35 -29.51
N VAL A 75 -8.52 -14.47 -30.20
CA VAL A 75 -8.31 -15.78 -29.57
C VAL A 75 -6.93 -16.30 -29.99
N PHE A 76 -6.07 -16.59 -29.02
CA PHE A 76 -4.75 -17.17 -29.21
C PHE A 76 -4.77 -18.66 -28.86
N ASN A 77 -4.61 -19.50 -29.88
CA ASN A 77 -4.48 -20.93 -29.70
C ASN A 77 -3.08 -21.29 -29.17
N GLY A 78 -2.95 -21.47 -27.86
CA GLY A 78 -1.74 -21.98 -27.21
C GLY A 78 -1.63 -23.51 -27.20
N LEU A 79 -2.59 -24.25 -27.76
CA LEU A 79 -2.68 -25.71 -27.71
C LEU A 79 -1.96 -26.43 -28.87
N GLY A 80 -1.17 -25.70 -29.67
CA GLY A 80 -0.44 -26.25 -30.82
C GLY A 80 -1.20 -26.20 -32.16
N LYS A 81 -0.58 -26.72 -33.22
CA LYS A 81 -1.13 -26.67 -34.59
C LYS A 81 -2.21 -27.74 -34.82
N GLY A 82 -3.49 -27.37 -34.72
CA GLY A 82 -4.59 -28.24 -35.16
C GLY A 82 -5.99 -27.69 -34.81
N ARG A 83 -7.02 -28.17 -35.52
CA ARG A 83 -8.44 -27.97 -35.13
C ARG A 83 -8.85 -29.02 -34.10
N SER A 84 -8.25 -29.00 -32.92
CA SER A 84 -8.54 -30.00 -31.88
C SER A 84 -9.98 -29.86 -31.32
N PRO A 85 -10.57 -30.92 -30.75
CA PRO A 85 -11.87 -30.82 -30.06
C PRO A 85 -11.85 -29.81 -28.90
N GLU A 86 -10.74 -29.72 -28.19
CA GLU A 86 -10.54 -28.84 -27.03
C GLU A 86 -10.55 -27.37 -27.44
N LEU A 87 -9.94 -27.04 -28.59
CA LEU A 87 -10.02 -25.71 -29.20
C LEU A 87 -11.47 -25.36 -29.60
N ARG A 88 -12.23 -26.31 -30.16
CA ARG A 88 -13.66 -26.09 -30.45
C ARG A 88 -14.47 -25.87 -29.18
N ASN A 89 -14.23 -26.67 -28.14
CA ASN A 89 -14.91 -26.55 -26.85
C ASN A 89 -14.59 -25.22 -26.17
N ALA A 90 -13.31 -24.81 -26.14
CA ALA A 90 -12.88 -23.51 -25.64
C ALA A 90 -13.55 -22.34 -26.38
N ILE A 91 -13.63 -22.39 -27.72
CA ILE A 91 -14.31 -21.36 -28.51
C ILE A 91 -15.82 -21.31 -28.20
N ARG A 92 -16.49 -22.45 -28.00
CA ARG A 92 -17.90 -22.44 -27.55
C ARG A 92 -18.05 -21.80 -26.17
N ALA A 93 -17.18 -22.11 -25.22
CA ALA A 93 -17.20 -21.52 -23.88
C ALA A 93 -16.97 -20.00 -23.92
N ILE A 94 -15.95 -19.53 -24.66
CA ILE A 94 -15.67 -18.11 -24.93
C ILE A 94 -16.91 -17.38 -25.48
N ILE A 95 -17.58 -17.98 -26.48
CA ILE A 95 -18.82 -17.42 -27.05
C ILE A 95 -19.96 -17.41 -26.03
N ALA A 96 -20.10 -18.45 -25.20
CA ALA A 96 -21.14 -18.54 -24.18
C ALA A 96 -20.97 -17.50 -23.06
N GLY A 97 -19.75 -17.31 -22.54
CA GLY A 97 -19.46 -16.28 -21.54
C GLY A 97 -19.65 -14.85 -22.07
N MET A 98 -19.18 -14.56 -23.30
CA MET A 98 -19.48 -13.28 -23.97
C MET A 98 -20.99 -13.08 -24.19
N ASN A 99 -21.74 -14.14 -24.49
CA ASN A 99 -23.19 -14.07 -24.66
C ASN A 99 -23.93 -13.73 -23.38
N GLU A 100 -23.48 -14.23 -22.23
CA GLU A 100 -24.15 -13.97 -20.95
C GLU A 100 -24.06 -12.48 -20.58
N TRP A 101 -22.86 -11.89 -20.68
CA TRP A 101 -22.67 -10.44 -20.54
C TRP A 101 -23.44 -9.64 -21.59
N ARG A 102 -23.40 -10.05 -22.87
CA ARG A 102 -24.11 -9.39 -23.98
C ARG A 102 -25.64 -9.37 -23.79
N ARG A 103 -26.20 -10.44 -23.23
CA ARG A 103 -27.65 -10.62 -23.02
C ARG A 103 -28.15 -9.88 -21.79
N LYS A 104 -27.37 -9.83 -20.71
CA LYS A 104 -27.75 -9.21 -19.43
C LYS A 104 -27.37 -7.73 -19.30
N THR A 105 -26.51 -7.20 -20.17
CA THR A 105 -25.93 -5.84 -20.03
C THR A 105 -25.81 -5.09 -21.35
N CYS A 106 -25.33 -3.84 -21.28
CA CYS A 106 -24.96 -3.04 -22.44
C CYS A 106 -23.61 -3.44 -23.09
N ILE A 107 -22.81 -4.33 -22.49
CA ILE A 107 -21.48 -4.71 -22.99
C ILE A 107 -21.59 -5.44 -24.33
N ARG A 108 -20.72 -5.10 -25.29
CA ARG A 108 -20.66 -5.71 -26.62
C ARG A 108 -19.24 -6.21 -26.91
N PHE A 109 -19.15 -7.33 -27.63
CA PHE A 109 -17.89 -7.95 -28.02
C PHE A 109 -17.79 -7.98 -29.55
N LYS A 110 -16.64 -7.57 -30.09
CA LYS A 110 -16.36 -7.65 -31.53
C LYS A 110 -15.02 -8.34 -31.78
N ARG A 111 -14.92 -9.08 -32.89
CA ARG A 111 -13.60 -9.58 -33.34
C ARG A 111 -12.72 -8.39 -33.67
N ARG A 112 -11.53 -8.35 -33.09
CA ARG A 112 -10.51 -7.34 -33.37
C ARG A 112 -10.13 -7.36 -34.85
N THR A 113 -9.94 -6.18 -35.43
CA THR A 113 -9.25 -5.96 -36.70
C THR A 113 -7.92 -5.25 -36.44
N ASN A 114 -7.95 -3.94 -36.19
CA ASN A 114 -6.78 -3.07 -36.02
C ASN A 114 -6.68 -2.42 -34.63
N GLU A 115 -7.63 -2.67 -33.72
CA GLU A 115 -7.74 -1.93 -32.46
C GLU A 115 -6.47 -2.07 -31.59
N ARG A 116 -5.96 -0.95 -31.09
CA ARG A 116 -4.78 -0.92 -30.20
C ARG A 116 -5.06 -1.63 -28.87
N ASP A 117 -6.22 -1.36 -28.29
CA ASP A 117 -6.65 -1.87 -26.99
C ASP A 117 -7.61 -3.05 -27.20
N TYR A 118 -7.26 -4.23 -26.67
CA TYR A 118 -8.06 -5.44 -26.89
C TYR A 118 -7.74 -6.55 -25.87
N VAL A 119 -8.72 -7.42 -25.62
CA VAL A 119 -8.51 -8.66 -24.86
C VAL A 119 -8.05 -9.78 -25.80
N ILE A 120 -7.11 -10.62 -25.34
CA ILE A 120 -6.76 -11.86 -26.03
C ILE A 120 -7.06 -13.05 -25.13
N PHE A 121 -8.01 -13.89 -25.56
CA PHE A 121 -8.29 -15.17 -24.92
C PHE A 121 -7.14 -16.13 -25.24
N ALA A 122 -6.31 -16.43 -24.25
CA ALA A 122 -5.14 -17.29 -24.38
C ALA A 122 -5.44 -18.68 -23.82
N LEU A 123 -5.19 -19.72 -24.60
CA LEU A 123 -5.36 -21.12 -24.17
C LEU A 123 -4.00 -21.70 -23.74
N ARG A 124 -3.51 -21.33 -22.55
CA ARG A 124 -2.19 -21.72 -22.01
C ARG A 124 -2.31 -22.35 -20.63
N SER A 125 -1.32 -23.14 -20.23
CA SER A 125 -1.13 -23.57 -18.83
C SER A 125 -0.92 -22.38 -17.88
N GLY A 126 -1.02 -22.62 -16.57
CA GLY A 126 -0.87 -21.60 -15.53
C GLY A 126 -2.17 -20.94 -15.09
N GLY A 127 -3.27 -21.71 -15.03
CA GLY A 127 -4.51 -21.28 -14.38
C GLY A 127 -5.52 -20.51 -15.25
N CYS A 128 -6.53 -19.99 -14.56
CA CYS A 128 -7.54 -19.08 -15.05
C CYS A 128 -7.17 -17.68 -14.50
N TYR A 129 -6.99 -16.69 -15.36
CA TYR A 129 -6.73 -15.32 -14.90
C TYR A 129 -7.03 -14.23 -15.93
N SER A 130 -7.28 -13.01 -15.46
CA SER A 130 -7.66 -11.86 -16.29
C SER A 130 -7.12 -10.54 -15.73
N ASN A 131 -7.12 -9.50 -16.54
CA ASN A 131 -6.68 -8.16 -16.15
C ASN A 131 -7.90 -7.31 -15.78
N VAL A 132 -7.89 -6.64 -14.62
CA VAL A 132 -9.07 -5.85 -14.21
C VAL A 132 -9.22 -4.55 -15.03
N GLY A 133 -10.27 -4.50 -15.84
CA GLY A 133 -10.59 -3.38 -16.71
C GLY A 133 -9.70 -3.26 -17.95
N ARG A 134 -9.94 -2.23 -18.76
CA ARG A 134 -9.09 -1.87 -19.92
C ARG A 134 -7.79 -1.23 -19.44
N ILE A 135 -6.72 -2.02 -19.36
CA ILE A 135 -5.38 -1.53 -19.00
C ILE A 135 -4.66 -0.80 -20.16
N GLY A 136 -5.14 -0.97 -21.39
CA GLY A 136 -4.57 -0.41 -22.62
C GLY A 136 -3.59 -1.35 -23.32
N GLY A 137 -3.57 -1.31 -24.65
CA GLY A 137 -2.83 -2.29 -25.45
C GLY A 137 -3.47 -3.69 -25.43
N ARG A 138 -2.65 -4.73 -25.67
CA ARG A 138 -3.07 -6.14 -25.61
C ARG A 138 -3.05 -6.65 -24.17
N GLN A 139 -4.21 -6.90 -23.59
CA GLN A 139 -4.35 -7.56 -22.28
C GLN A 139 -4.81 -9.01 -22.42
N ILE A 140 -4.52 -9.86 -21.42
CA ILE A 140 -4.77 -11.30 -21.45
C ILE A 140 -6.03 -11.65 -20.65
N ILE A 141 -6.80 -12.59 -21.19
CA ILE A 141 -7.70 -13.47 -20.43
C ILE A 141 -7.18 -14.90 -20.67
N ASN A 142 -6.66 -15.58 -19.66
CA ASN A 142 -6.11 -16.93 -19.79
C ASN A 142 -7.14 -17.98 -19.39
N LEU A 143 -7.30 -18.99 -20.23
CA LEU A 143 -8.24 -20.09 -20.03
C LEU A 143 -7.49 -21.41 -20.18
N GLY A 144 -6.85 -21.82 -19.08
CA GLY A 144 -6.09 -23.06 -18.95
C GLY A 144 -6.93 -24.34 -19.08
N SER A 145 -6.39 -25.44 -18.57
CA SER A 145 -7.22 -26.64 -18.37
C SER A 145 -8.22 -26.36 -17.24
N GLY A 146 -9.40 -27.00 -17.25
CA GLY A 146 -10.48 -26.69 -16.30
C GLY A 146 -11.29 -25.43 -16.62
N CYS A 147 -10.65 -24.29 -16.89
CA CYS A 147 -11.25 -22.94 -17.05
C CYS A 147 -12.33 -22.75 -18.14
N ARG A 148 -12.74 -23.81 -18.85
CA ARG A 148 -13.50 -23.73 -20.12
C ARG A 148 -14.99 -24.00 -19.93
N THR A 149 -15.52 -23.64 -18.77
CA THR A 149 -16.95 -23.69 -18.44
C THR A 149 -17.62 -22.34 -18.73
N LEU A 150 -18.96 -22.29 -18.75
CA LEU A 150 -19.69 -21.01 -18.89
C LEU A 150 -19.37 -20.05 -17.72
N GLY A 151 -19.34 -20.57 -16.48
CA GLY A 151 -19.13 -19.79 -15.26
C GLY A 151 -17.77 -19.11 -15.25
N ILE A 152 -16.69 -19.89 -15.33
CA ILE A 152 -15.31 -19.36 -15.26
C ILE A 152 -15.06 -18.38 -16.41
N VAL A 153 -15.46 -18.70 -17.64
CA VAL A 153 -15.28 -17.76 -18.77
C VAL A 153 -16.07 -16.45 -18.56
N ALA A 154 -17.27 -16.50 -17.97
CA ALA A 154 -18.03 -15.29 -17.65
C ALA A 154 -17.36 -14.47 -16.53
N HIS A 155 -16.86 -15.11 -15.48
CA HIS A 155 -16.11 -14.51 -14.37
C HIS A 155 -14.86 -13.75 -14.87
N GLU A 156 -14.05 -14.43 -15.68
CA GLU A 156 -12.83 -13.90 -16.30
C GLU A 156 -13.07 -12.70 -17.23
N ILE A 157 -14.18 -12.73 -17.97
CA ILE A 157 -14.65 -11.57 -18.75
C ILE A 157 -15.11 -10.44 -17.81
N GLY A 158 -15.70 -10.77 -16.66
CA GLY A 158 -16.08 -9.84 -15.60
C GLY A 158 -14.92 -8.98 -15.11
N HIS A 159 -13.78 -9.61 -14.79
CA HIS A 159 -12.54 -8.87 -14.52
C HIS A 159 -12.14 -7.98 -15.70
N ALA A 160 -12.11 -8.54 -16.93
CA ALA A 160 -11.70 -7.80 -18.12
C ALA A 160 -12.54 -6.53 -18.38
N ILE A 161 -13.84 -6.54 -18.04
CA ILE A 161 -14.72 -5.37 -18.15
C ILE A 161 -14.71 -4.45 -16.92
N GLY A 162 -14.19 -4.91 -15.78
CA GLY A 162 -13.84 -4.05 -14.64
C GLY A 162 -14.35 -4.46 -13.26
N PHE A 163 -14.78 -5.70 -13.05
CA PHE A 163 -15.14 -6.20 -11.73
C PHE A 163 -13.93 -6.68 -10.92
N TYR A 164 -14.01 -6.50 -9.61
CA TYR A 164 -13.21 -7.23 -8.62
C TYR A 164 -14.11 -8.27 -7.96
N HIS A 165 -13.54 -9.10 -7.08
CA HIS A 165 -14.30 -9.98 -6.23
C HIS A 165 -15.34 -9.28 -5.35
N GLU A 166 -16.53 -9.89 -5.28
CA GLU A 166 -17.67 -9.34 -4.54
C GLU A 166 -17.43 -9.42 -3.02
N GLN A 167 -16.75 -10.46 -2.53
CA GLN A 167 -16.26 -10.53 -1.14
C GLN A 167 -15.26 -9.43 -0.78
N SER A 168 -14.64 -8.77 -1.77
CA SER A 168 -13.68 -7.69 -1.54
C SER A 168 -14.33 -6.29 -1.47
N ARG A 169 -15.66 -6.18 -1.66
CA ARG A 169 -16.46 -4.95 -1.46
C ARG A 169 -16.20 -4.25 -0.12
N PRO A 170 -16.13 -2.90 -0.04
CA PRO A 170 -15.92 -2.19 1.24
C PRO A 170 -17.00 -2.37 2.31
N ASP A 171 -18.17 -2.91 1.96
CA ASP A 171 -19.29 -3.21 2.84
C ASP A 171 -19.51 -4.71 3.10
N ARG A 172 -18.58 -5.59 2.69
CA ARG A 172 -18.72 -7.07 2.81
C ARG A 172 -19.06 -7.54 4.23
N ASP A 173 -18.47 -6.92 5.25
CA ASP A 173 -18.59 -7.32 6.66
C ASP A 173 -19.98 -7.04 7.25
N GLN A 174 -20.90 -6.44 6.47
CA GLN A 174 -22.32 -6.31 6.79
C GLN A 174 -23.16 -7.52 6.32
N PHE A 175 -22.59 -8.38 5.46
CA PHE A 175 -23.28 -9.47 4.78
C PHE A 175 -22.63 -10.84 5.01
N VAL A 176 -21.30 -10.90 5.17
CA VAL A 176 -20.53 -12.14 5.35
C VAL A 176 -19.45 -11.98 6.42
N THR A 177 -19.17 -13.07 7.14
CA THR A 177 -18.07 -13.15 8.12
C THR A 177 -16.96 -14.02 7.58
N VAL A 178 -15.80 -13.43 7.26
CA VAL A 178 -14.63 -14.20 6.82
C VAL A 178 -13.95 -14.84 8.02
N LEU A 179 -13.94 -16.18 8.07
CA LEU A 179 -13.30 -16.96 9.13
C LEU A 179 -11.79 -17.05 8.91
N PHE A 180 -11.07 -15.93 9.06
CA PHE A 180 -9.64 -15.82 8.80
C PHE A 180 -8.77 -16.85 9.54
N GLN A 181 -9.22 -17.36 10.69
CA GLN A 181 -8.54 -18.43 11.44
C GLN A 181 -8.54 -19.79 10.72
N ASN A 182 -9.40 -19.98 9.72
CA ASN A 182 -9.46 -21.17 8.88
C ASN A 182 -8.71 -20.98 7.54
N VAL A 183 -8.19 -19.78 7.25
CA VAL A 183 -7.41 -19.50 6.05
C VAL A 183 -5.97 -19.93 6.29
N GLN A 184 -5.36 -20.67 5.34
CA GLN A 184 -3.99 -21.17 5.49
C GLN A 184 -3.00 -20.00 5.52
N ALA A 185 -2.40 -19.77 6.69
CA ALA A 185 -1.58 -18.60 6.94
C ALA A 185 -0.11 -18.81 6.50
N GLU A 186 0.18 -18.58 5.22
CA GLU A 186 1.57 -18.43 4.79
C GLU A 186 2.23 -17.21 5.48
N ASN A 187 3.08 -17.49 6.45
CA ASN A 187 4.03 -16.56 7.07
C ASN A 187 3.42 -15.35 7.82
N LEU A 188 2.51 -15.60 8.76
CA LEU A 188 2.17 -14.62 9.81
C LEU A 188 3.17 -14.66 10.99
N ARG A 189 4.13 -13.73 10.98
CA ARG A 189 4.79 -13.22 12.20
C ARG A 189 4.66 -11.71 12.27
N VAL A 190 4.49 -11.19 13.48
CA VAL A 190 4.09 -9.80 13.74
C VAL A 190 5.27 -8.82 13.63
N ASP A 191 5.63 -8.46 12.40
CA ASP A 191 6.23 -7.18 12.05
C ASP A 191 5.23 -6.50 11.07
N ASN A 192 4.80 -5.26 11.31
CA ASN A 192 3.62 -4.70 10.62
C ASN A 192 3.93 -4.26 9.17
N LYS A 193 3.48 -5.06 8.18
CA LYS A 193 3.64 -4.80 6.74
C LYS A 193 3.04 -3.46 6.26
N ASP A 194 2.15 -2.83 7.04
CA ASP A 194 1.57 -1.52 6.72
C ASP A 194 2.55 -0.35 6.91
N LEU A 195 3.60 -0.52 7.72
CA LEU A 195 4.54 0.54 8.08
C LEU A 195 5.74 0.58 7.13
N PHE A 196 5.97 1.74 6.54
CA PHE A 196 7.13 1.99 5.70
C PHE A 196 8.32 2.38 6.57
N GLU A 197 9.47 1.74 6.37
CA GLU A 197 10.64 1.92 7.25
C GLU A 197 10.31 1.69 8.75
N GLY A 198 9.31 0.85 9.04
CA GLY A 198 8.95 0.39 10.39
C GLY A 198 8.07 1.32 11.23
N ASP A 199 7.98 2.61 10.90
CA ASP A 199 7.32 3.65 11.71
C ASP A 199 6.51 4.68 10.86
N MET A 200 6.79 4.83 9.56
CA MET A 200 6.06 5.79 8.72
C MET A 200 4.78 5.18 8.11
N ILE A 201 3.64 5.83 8.36
CA ILE A 201 2.42 5.66 7.59
C ILE A 201 2.48 6.60 6.38
N LEU A 202 2.61 6.01 5.18
CA LEU A 202 2.60 6.74 3.92
C LEU A 202 1.27 6.54 3.18
N PRO A 203 0.66 7.61 2.62
CA PRO A 203 -0.47 7.46 1.71
C PRO A 203 -0.12 6.58 0.51
N PRO A 204 -1.08 5.88 -0.12
CA PRO A 204 -0.77 4.67 -0.89
C PRO A 204 0.09 4.94 -2.13
N HIS A 205 -0.24 6.03 -2.83
CA HIS A 205 0.49 6.52 -3.98
C HIS A 205 1.88 7.09 -3.65
N VAL A 206 2.16 7.40 -2.37
CA VAL A 206 3.47 7.85 -1.88
C VAL A 206 4.33 6.63 -1.57
N ARG A 207 3.78 5.64 -0.87
CA ARG A 207 4.48 4.40 -0.51
C ARG A 207 4.94 3.62 -1.74
N TYR A 208 4.03 3.33 -2.67
CA TYR A 208 4.37 2.67 -3.93
C TYR A 208 5.50 3.40 -4.68
N LYS A 209 5.47 4.74 -4.71
CA LYS A 209 6.50 5.56 -5.37
C LYS A 209 7.84 5.55 -4.61
N ALA A 210 7.83 5.55 -3.28
CA ALA A 210 9.02 5.41 -2.46
C ALA A 210 9.69 4.04 -2.66
N GLU A 211 8.92 2.96 -2.57
CA GLU A 211 9.38 1.57 -2.69
C GLU A 211 10.01 1.25 -4.06
N HIS A 212 9.60 1.97 -5.11
CA HIS A 212 10.06 1.77 -6.50
C HIS A 212 10.93 2.93 -7.03
N GLY A 213 11.22 3.94 -6.21
CA GLY A 213 11.99 5.12 -6.62
C GLY A 213 11.37 5.91 -7.78
N MET A 214 10.05 5.97 -7.86
CA MET A 214 9.30 6.72 -8.89
C MET A 214 9.03 8.16 -8.46
N ASP A 215 8.94 9.08 -9.41
CA ASP A 215 8.66 10.49 -9.09
C ASP A 215 7.19 10.70 -8.68
N VAL A 216 6.98 11.52 -7.65
CA VAL A 216 5.66 11.95 -7.17
C VAL A 216 4.94 12.87 -8.16
N ASP A 217 5.65 13.64 -8.99
CA ASP A 217 5.11 14.53 -10.03
C ASP A 217 6.03 14.61 -11.27
N ILE A 218 5.53 14.99 -12.45
CA ILE A 218 6.26 14.95 -13.73
C ILE A 218 7.17 16.20 -13.94
N SER A 219 7.07 17.23 -13.09
CA SER A 219 7.90 18.45 -13.20
C SER A 219 9.33 18.28 -12.62
N ARG A 220 10.29 19.07 -13.14
CA ARG A 220 11.75 18.86 -12.93
C ARG A 220 12.34 19.56 -11.69
N LYS A 221 13.23 18.83 -10.99
CA LYS A 221 14.17 19.25 -9.93
C LYS A 221 13.56 19.63 -8.55
N ARG A 222 14.37 19.34 -7.51
CA ARG A 222 14.18 19.67 -6.08
C ARG A 222 13.16 18.82 -5.33
N ALA A 223 13.41 18.64 -4.03
CA ALA A 223 12.54 17.97 -3.07
C ALA A 223 12.78 18.55 -1.65
N ALA A 224 12.73 17.73 -0.58
CA ALA A 224 11.71 17.85 0.48
C ALA A 224 10.37 17.32 -0.05
N VAL A 225 9.31 17.22 0.77
CA VAL A 225 8.04 16.59 0.32
C VAL A 225 7.50 17.33 -0.92
N LYS A 226 7.61 16.71 -2.11
CA LYS A 226 7.65 17.40 -3.42
C LYS A 226 6.59 18.50 -3.63
N PRO A 227 5.30 18.33 -3.27
CA PRO A 227 4.32 19.39 -3.43
C PRO A 227 4.13 20.20 -2.14
N ARG A 228 4.23 21.53 -2.25
CA ARG A 228 4.00 22.51 -1.16
C ARG A 228 2.71 22.31 -0.36
N ASN A 229 1.70 21.64 -0.93
CA ASN A 229 0.45 21.33 -0.22
C ASN A 229 0.61 20.33 0.95
N ARG A 230 1.74 19.61 1.01
CA ARG A 230 2.12 18.67 2.09
C ARG A 230 3.04 19.28 3.16
N LEU A 231 3.45 20.54 2.99
CA LEU A 231 3.94 21.32 4.13
C LEU A 231 2.75 21.83 4.94
N TRP A 232 2.96 22.09 6.23
CA TRP A 232 1.98 22.76 7.07
C TRP A 232 1.90 24.26 6.71
N PRO A 233 0.73 24.78 6.29
CA PRO A 233 0.58 26.20 5.94
C PRO A 233 1.02 27.12 7.07
N LYS A 234 1.70 28.22 6.74
CA LYS A 234 2.28 29.16 7.74
C LYS A 234 3.29 28.54 8.73
N GLY A 235 3.72 27.28 8.51
CA GLY A 235 4.48 26.51 9.50
C GLY A 235 3.70 26.19 10.79
N GLU A 236 2.36 26.21 10.73
CA GLU A 236 1.48 25.95 11.87
C GLU A 236 0.90 24.53 11.82
N VAL A 237 1.13 23.75 12.87
CA VAL A 237 0.66 22.36 13.02
C VAL A 237 -0.50 22.30 14.02
N PRO A 238 -1.76 22.11 13.60
CA PRO A 238 -2.90 21.96 14.50
C PRO A 238 -2.93 20.55 15.12
N TYR A 239 -2.91 20.44 16.45
CA TYR A 239 -2.84 19.16 17.17
C TYR A 239 -3.97 18.96 18.18
N VAL A 240 -4.34 17.70 18.41
CA VAL A 240 -5.18 17.25 19.53
C VAL A 240 -4.40 16.18 20.29
N ILE A 241 -4.44 16.18 21.62
CA ILE A 241 -3.97 15.05 22.43
C ILE A 241 -5.18 14.18 22.76
N SER A 242 -5.10 12.90 22.42
CA SER A 242 -6.22 11.97 22.56
C SER A 242 -6.75 11.85 24.00
N ASN A 243 -8.06 11.79 24.16
CA ASN A 243 -8.69 11.36 25.42
C ASN A 243 -8.36 9.90 25.79
N GLY A 244 -7.83 9.10 24.85
CA GLY A 244 -7.25 7.79 25.12
C GLY A 244 -5.86 7.83 25.76
N LEU A 245 -5.19 8.99 25.79
CA LEU A 245 -3.96 9.21 26.56
C LEU A 245 -4.26 9.76 27.96
N SER A 246 -5.25 10.65 28.12
CA SER A 246 -5.63 11.21 29.42
C SER A 246 -6.20 10.18 30.40
N LYS A 247 -6.84 9.11 29.89
CA LYS A 247 -7.33 7.97 30.70
C LYS A 247 -6.28 6.93 31.09
N LYS A 248 -5.01 7.06 30.68
CA LYS A 248 -3.94 6.14 31.08
C LYS A 248 -3.30 6.57 32.40
N GLN A 249 -2.92 5.60 33.23
CA GLN A 249 -2.18 5.78 34.50
C GLN A 249 -0.90 6.65 34.38
N ASN A 250 -0.34 6.79 33.17
CA ASN A 250 0.85 7.56 32.85
C ASN A 250 0.58 8.82 32.02
N ALA A 251 -0.67 9.33 31.97
CA ALA A 251 -1.08 10.50 31.17
C ALA A 251 -0.15 11.72 31.32
N ARG A 252 0.31 12.02 32.55
CA ARG A 252 1.25 13.12 32.82
C ARG A 252 2.60 12.93 32.12
N LYS A 253 3.15 11.71 32.11
CA LYS A 253 4.41 11.40 31.40
C LYS A 253 4.25 11.54 29.88
N ALA A 254 3.13 11.07 29.33
CA ALA A 254 2.80 11.23 27.92
C ALA A 254 2.69 12.70 27.52
N ASN A 255 1.92 13.50 28.26
CA ASN A 255 1.75 14.93 28.02
C ASN A 255 3.07 15.70 28.12
N ASN A 256 3.88 15.43 29.15
CA ASN A 256 5.19 16.07 29.31
C ASN A 256 6.13 15.77 28.13
N ALA A 257 6.17 14.51 27.66
CA ALA A 257 6.99 14.13 26.50
C ALA A 257 6.47 14.79 25.21
N ILE A 258 5.15 14.83 24.99
CA ILE A 258 4.51 15.51 23.85
C ILE A 258 4.88 16.99 23.82
N ILE A 259 4.76 17.69 24.96
CA ILE A 259 5.09 19.11 25.08
C ILE A 259 6.59 19.33 24.90
N ALA A 260 7.46 18.49 25.47
CA ALA A 260 8.91 18.60 25.29
C ALA A 260 9.33 18.44 23.82
N GLY A 261 8.80 17.44 23.10
CA GLY A 261 9.09 17.25 21.68
C GLY A 261 8.52 18.36 20.79
N MET A 262 7.36 18.94 21.13
CA MET A 262 6.87 20.15 20.47
C MET A 262 7.80 21.35 20.72
N ASN A 263 8.19 21.57 21.97
CA ASN A 263 9.04 22.69 22.37
C ASN A 263 10.40 22.64 21.66
N GLU A 264 11.02 21.46 21.57
CA GLU A 264 12.28 21.21 20.85
C GLU A 264 12.20 21.71 19.39
N TRP A 265 11.13 21.38 18.65
CA TRP A 265 10.91 21.90 17.31
C TRP A 265 10.63 23.41 17.29
N THR A 266 9.84 23.95 18.22
CA THR A 266 9.52 25.40 18.23
C THR A 266 10.68 26.31 18.64
N GLY A 267 11.60 25.83 19.48
CA GLY A 267 12.76 26.58 19.95
C GLY A 267 13.88 26.64 18.91
N LYS A 268 14.05 25.57 18.13
CA LYS A 268 15.09 25.46 17.08
C LYS A 268 14.62 25.87 15.68
N THR A 269 13.30 25.96 15.43
CA THR A 269 12.76 26.22 14.09
C THR A 269 11.62 27.23 14.07
N CYS A 270 11.20 27.64 12.86
CA CYS A 270 10.02 28.49 12.67
C CYS A 270 8.66 27.76 12.80
N ILE A 271 8.63 26.44 13.02
CA ILE A 271 7.41 25.64 13.23
C ILE A 271 6.69 26.07 14.52
N ARG A 272 5.36 26.09 14.53
CA ARG A 272 4.54 26.36 15.73
C ARG A 272 3.37 25.37 15.84
N PHE A 273 3.03 24.97 17.06
CA PHE A 273 1.93 24.03 17.33
C PHE A 273 0.72 24.76 17.90
N LYS A 274 -0.48 24.45 17.40
CA LYS A 274 -1.74 25.09 17.81
C LYS A 274 -2.76 24.04 18.24
N ARG A 275 -3.40 24.21 19.40
CA ARG A 275 -4.41 23.24 19.86
C ARG A 275 -5.67 23.30 18.98
N ARG A 276 -6.12 22.14 18.49
CA ARG A 276 -7.37 21.88 17.76
C ARG A 276 -8.43 21.36 18.73
N THR A 277 -9.70 21.54 18.40
CA THR A 277 -10.83 21.34 19.34
C THR A 277 -11.60 20.02 19.19
N ASN A 278 -11.66 19.40 18.00
CA ASN A 278 -12.56 18.27 17.71
C ASN A 278 -11.86 17.04 17.06
N GLU A 279 -12.56 15.88 17.10
CA GLU A 279 -12.31 14.55 16.48
C GLU A 279 -11.69 13.44 17.39
N LYS A 280 -11.86 12.15 17.02
CA LYS A 280 -11.64 10.93 17.86
C LYS A 280 -10.64 9.91 17.26
N ASP A 281 -10.03 9.04 18.08
CA ASP A 281 -8.74 8.33 17.78
C ASP A 281 -8.72 6.79 17.75
N VAL A 282 -7.66 6.25 17.12
CA VAL A 282 -7.17 4.85 16.97
C VAL A 282 -5.62 4.98 16.68
N LYS A 283 -4.64 4.07 16.86
CA LYS A 283 -4.59 2.61 17.10
C LYS A 283 -3.61 2.28 18.27
N ARG A 284 -2.40 1.74 17.99
CA ARG A 284 -1.23 1.60 18.90
C ARG A 284 0.09 1.52 18.10
N GLY A 285 1.10 2.32 18.43
CA GLY A 285 2.48 2.23 17.89
C GLY A 285 3.44 3.29 18.46
N CYS A 286 4.69 3.34 18.00
CA CYS A 286 5.38 4.62 17.79
C CYS A 286 5.37 4.77 16.25
N LEU A 287 4.59 5.72 15.73
CA LEU A 287 4.45 5.91 14.28
C LEU A 287 3.83 7.28 13.93
N SER A 288 4.06 7.72 12.69
CA SER A 288 3.64 9.03 12.21
C SER A 288 3.38 9.05 10.70
N ASN A 289 2.73 10.10 10.20
CA ASN A 289 2.52 10.31 8.76
C ASN A 289 3.55 11.29 8.22
N VAL A 290 4.20 11.01 7.07
CA VAL A 290 5.19 11.97 6.52
C VAL A 290 4.51 13.19 5.92
N GLY A 291 4.75 14.35 6.54
CA GLY A 291 4.17 15.64 6.17
C GLY A 291 2.65 15.70 6.35
N ARG A 292 2.06 16.80 5.89
CA ARG A 292 0.60 16.97 5.86
C ARG A 292 -0.01 16.03 4.81
N VAL A 293 -0.92 15.16 5.24
CA VAL A 293 -1.68 14.24 4.35
C VAL A 293 -3.09 14.74 4.02
N GLY A 294 -3.58 15.73 4.77
CA GLY A 294 -4.94 16.28 4.65
C GLY A 294 -5.94 15.62 5.62
N GLY A 295 -6.99 16.35 5.98
CA GLY A 295 -7.98 15.88 6.95
C GLY A 295 -7.42 15.75 8.38
N ARG A 296 -7.50 14.54 8.94
CA ARG A 296 -7.03 14.20 10.29
C ARG A 296 -5.93 13.15 10.18
N GLN A 297 -4.74 13.47 10.70
CA GLN A 297 -3.61 12.55 10.73
C GLN A 297 -3.16 12.28 12.17
N ILE A 298 -2.68 11.08 12.41
CA ILE A 298 -2.34 10.56 13.73
C ILE A 298 -0.81 10.50 13.85
N ILE A 299 -0.32 10.93 15.01
CA ILE A 299 0.95 10.46 15.59
C ILE A 299 0.54 9.51 16.72
N ASP A 300 1.00 8.26 16.67
CA ASP A 300 0.72 7.27 17.71
C ASP A 300 1.89 7.21 18.68
N LEU A 301 1.60 7.33 19.97
CA LEU A 301 2.58 7.36 21.05
C LEU A 301 2.16 6.34 22.12
N GLY A 302 2.47 5.09 21.82
CA GLY A 302 2.39 3.95 22.72
C GLY A 302 3.25 4.13 23.96
N ASN A 303 3.03 3.27 24.96
CA ASN A 303 3.50 3.51 26.33
C ASN A 303 5.04 3.54 26.51
N ARG A 304 5.82 3.16 25.49
CA ARG A 304 7.30 3.25 25.48
C ARG A 304 7.84 4.47 24.72
N CYS A 305 7.02 5.16 23.93
CA CYS A 305 7.44 6.27 23.07
C CYS A 305 7.57 7.61 23.82
N TRP A 306 7.19 7.67 25.11
CA TRP A 306 7.12 8.91 25.90
C TRP A 306 8.48 9.35 26.46
N ASN A 307 9.36 9.76 25.56
CA ASN A 307 10.61 10.51 25.81
C ASN A 307 10.75 11.63 24.76
N LEU A 308 11.62 12.61 24.98
CA LEU A 308 11.77 13.78 24.10
C LEU A 308 12.14 13.38 22.67
N GLY A 309 13.24 12.65 22.48
CA GLY A 309 13.75 12.32 21.16
C GLY A 309 12.79 11.48 20.33
N THR A 310 12.15 10.45 20.89
CA THR A 310 11.13 9.67 20.16
C THR A 310 9.95 10.56 19.76
N VAL A 311 9.41 11.40 20.65
CA VAL A 311 8.33 12.32 20.28
C VAL A 311 8.76 13.30 19.18
N ALA A 312 9.96 13.89 19.31
CA ALA A 312 10.48 14.85 18.35
C ALA A 312 10.73 14.20 16.97
N HIS A 313 11.17 12.93 16.93
CA HIS A 313 11.34 12.13 15.71
C HIS A 313 10.00 11.90 14.98
N GLU A 314 8.96 11.49 15.71
CA GLU A 314 7.60 11.31 15.14
C GLU A 314 6.99 12.65 14.64
N ILE A 315 7.30 13.76 15.31
CA ILE A 315 6.95 15.11 14.85
C ILE A 315 7.76 15.48 13.60
N GLY A 316 9.03 15.08 13.50
CA GLY A 316 9.87 15.24 12.31
C GLY A 316 9.22 14.63 11.07
N HIS A 317 8.76 13.39 11.17
CA HIS A 317 7.91 12.79 10.14
C HIS A 317 6.67 13.65 9.87
N ALA A 318 5.90 14.02 10.90
CA ALA A 318 4.67 14.80 10.75
C ALA A 318 4.85 16.15 10.02
N ILE A 319 6.02 16.79 10.13
CA ILE A 319 6.32 18.04 9.41
C ILE A 319 6.96 17.82 8.02
N GLY A 320 7.47 16.62 7.71
CA GLY A 320 7.88 16.24 6.35
C GLY A 320 9.18 15.45 6.20
N PHE A 321 9.85 15.06 7.28
CA PHE A 321 11.11 14.31 7.20
C PHE A 321 10.90 12.82 6.88
N PHE A 322 11.80 12.29 6.07
CA PHE A 322 12.08 10.85 5.95
C PHE A 322 13.39 10.55 6.70
N HIS A 323 13.79 9.28 6.78
CA HIS A 323 15.04 8.92 7.43
C HIS A 323 16.31 9.32 6.67
N GLU A 324 17.33 9.69 7.44
CA GLU A 324 18.65 10.08 6.96
C GLU A 324 19.39 8.89 6.31
N GLN A 325 19.34 7.70 6.92
CA GLN A 325 19.93 6.47 6.36
C GLN A 325 19.19 5.91 5.13
N SER A 326 18.22 6.64 4.57
CA SER A 326 17.59 6.31 3.28
C SER A 326 17.86 7.36 2.20
N ARG A 327 18.67 8.39 2.48
CA ARG A 327 19.11 9.38 1.48
C ARG A 327 19.80 8.73 0.25
N PRO A 328 19.75 9.36 -0.93
CA PRO A 328 20.34 8.80 -2.15
C PRO A 328 21.88 8.71 -2.11
N ASP A 329 22.50 9.62 -1.37
CA ASP A 329 23.95 9.80 -1.19
C ASP A 329 24.53 9.02 0.00
N ARG A 330 23.69 8.45 0.89
CA ARG A 330 24.11 7.80 2.14
C ARG A 330 25.31 6.84 2.00
N ASP A 331 25.42 6.11 0.88
CA ASP A 331 26.45 5.08 0.71
C ASP A 331 27.85 5.71 0.53
N GLN A 332 27.96 7.04 0.51
CA GLN A 332 29.20 7.79 0.69
C GLN A 332 29.63 7.83 2.16
N PHE A 333 28.69 7.73 3.12
CA PHE A 333 28.84 7.95 4.56
C PHE A 333 28.65 6.69 5.43
N VAL A 334 27.71 5.81 5.05
CA VAL A 334 27.40 4.55 5.74
C VAL A 334 27.43 3.34 4.81
N THR A 335 27.54 2.15 5.38
CA THR A 335 27.47 0.85 4.69
C THR A 335 26.41 -0.02 5.34
N VAL A 336 25.37 -0.42 4.60
CA VAL A 336 24.28 -1.26 5.13
C VAL A 336 24.60 -2.74 4.95
N LEU A 337 24.72 -3.47 6.06
CA LEU A 337 24.98 -4.91 6.10
C LEU A 337 23.68 -5.70 5.93
N LEU A 338 23.12 -5.73 4.71
CA LEU A 338 21.87 -6.45 4.39
C LEU A 338 21.89 -7.97 4.71
N LYS A 339 23.07 -8.57 4.95
CA LYS A 339 23.22 -9.95 5.44
C LYS A 339 22.91 -10.13 6.94
N ASN A 340 22.89 -9.03 7.70
CA ASN A 340 22.63 -8.98 9.14
C ASN A 340 21.19 -8.52 9.46
N VAL A 341 20.50 -7.91 8.50
CA VAL A 341 19.08 -7.52 8.61
C VAL A 341 18.18 -8.78 8.64
N LYS A 342 17.09 -8.74 9.42
CA LYS A 342 16.05 -9.78 9.43
C LYS A 342 15.52 -10.08 8.00
N PRO A 343 15.07 -11.33 7.71
CA PRO A 343 14.20 -11.60 6.56
C PRO A 343 13.00 -10.64 6.51
N GLY A 344 12.54 -10.28 5.31
CA GLY A 344 11.50 -9.25 5.10
C GLY A 344 11.99 -7.80 5.28
N MET A 345 12.72 -7.50 6.34
CA MET A 345 13.07 -6.11 6.75
C MET A 345 14.09 -5.39 5.86
N LYS A 346 14.66 -6.05 4.84
CA LYS A 346 15.59 -5.40 3.88
C LYS A 346 14.96 -4.23 3.13
N GLY A 347 13.62 -4.16 3.05
CA GLY A 347 12.89 -3.02 2.48
C GLY A 347 13.15 -1.69 3.20
N ASN A 348 13.36 -1.72 4.52
CA ASN A 348 13.57 -0.54 5.37
C ASN A 348 14.94 0.13 5.17
N PHE A 349 15.75 -0.39 4.24
CA PHE A 349 17.04 0.14 3.83
C PHE A 349 17.10 0.43 2.32
N LYS A 350 15.97 0.50 1.61
CA LYS A 350 15.94 1.03 0.23
C LYS A 350 16.33 2.51 0.24
N LYS A 351 17.20 2.93 -0.67
CA LYS A 351 17.46 4.37 -0.87
C LYS A 351 16.34 5.01 -1.67
N TYR A 352 15.97 6.23 -1.28
CA TYR A 352 15.23 7.12 -2.15
C TYR A 352 16.06 7.52 -3.39
N ARG A 353 15.39 7.91 -4.48
CA ARG A 353 16.05 8.59 -5.60
C ARG A 353 16.12 10.10 -5.33
N ARG A 354 17.07 10.78 -5.97
CA ARG A 354 17.21 12.26 -5.99
C ARG A 354 15.99 13.01 -6.57
N SER A 355 15.01 12.29 -7.11
CA SER A 355 13.69 12.79 -7.56
C SER A 355 12.59 12.71 -6.49
N PHE A 356 12.89 12.15 -5.32
CA PHE A 356 11.91 11.87 -4.26
C PHE A 356 12.25 12.57 -2.92
N VAL A 357 13.54 12.69 -2.57
CA VAL A 357 14.02 13.48 -1.40
C VAL A 357 15.10 14.48 -1.79
N ASP A 358 15.02 15.66 -1.17
CA ASP A 358 15.93 16.83 -1.21
C ASP A 358 16.82 16.87 0.04
N SER A 359 18.14 17.05 -0.08
CA SER A 359 18.97 17.45 1.07
C SER A 359 18.95 18.96 1.30
N LEU A 360 18.34 19.73 0.38
CA LEU A 360 18.36 21.20 0.33
C LEU A 360 19.78 21.79 0.24
N GLY A 361 20.74 20.99 -0.23
CA GLY A 361 22.16 21.33 -0.28
C GLY A 361 22.95 20.94 0.97
N ILE A 362 22.28 20.41 2.01
CA ILE A 362 22.90 20.08 3.30
C ILE A 362 23.64 18.73 3.23
N SER A 363 24.76 18.65 3.95
CA SER A 363 25.57 17.44 4.16
C SER A 363 24.79 16.28 4.78
N TYR A 364 25.36 15.09 4.78
CA TYR A 364 24.81 13.94 5.51
C TYR A 364 25.10 14.06 7.01
N ASP A 365 24.10 13.80 7.84
CA ASP A 365 24.21 13.98 9.29
C ASP A 365 24.11 12.68 10.09
N TYR A 366 25.22 12.25 10.68
CA TYR A 366 25.24 11.11 11.59
C TYR A 366 24.57 11.39 12.95
N GLU A 367 24.44 12.66 13.33
CA GLU A 367 23.79 13.12 14.57
C GLU A 367 22.29 13.38 14.38
N SER A 368 21.76 13.27 13.16
CA SER A 368 20.34 13.53 12.88
C SER A 368 19.42 12.66 13.73
N LEU A 369 18.40 13.28 14.30
CA LEU A 369 17.31 12.62 15.00
C LEU A 369 16.53 11.65 14.09
N MET A 370 16.63 11.83 12.78
CA MET A 370 16.02 11.00 11.74
C MET A 370 16.97 9.89 11.24
N HIS A 371 18.10 9.63 11.92
CA HIS A 371 18.95 8.47 11.64
C HIS A 371 18.55 7.25 12.50
N TYR A 372 18.67 6.05 11.94
CA TYR A 372 18.58 4.75 12.64
C TYR A 372 19.81 4.46 13.51
N ASP A 373 19.65 3.56 14.49
CA ASP A 373 20.76 2.97 15.25
C ASP A 373 21.57 1.95 14.42
N ASP A 374 22.75 1.61 14.92
CA ASP A 374 23.70 0.70 14.27
C ASP A 374 23.22 -0.75 14.15
N LYS A 375 22.16 -1.15 14.87
CA LYS A 375 21.59 -2.50 14.93
C LYS A 375 20.12 -2.55 14.48
N ALA A 376 19.60 -1.47 13.86
CA ALA A 376 18.23 -1.38 13.38
C ALA A 376 17.83 -2.59 12.52
N PHE A 377 16.70 -3.23 12.83
CA PHE A 377 16.21 -4.47 12.19
C PHE A 377 17.22 -5.63 12.09
N SER A 378 18.23 -5.67 12.96
CA SER A 378 19.18 -6.78 13.04
C SER A 378 18.46 -8.10 13.35
N LYS A 379 18.97 -9.19 12.74
CA LYS A 379 18.54 -10.56 13.05
C LYS A 379 19.04 -11.03 14.43
N ASN A 380 20.06 -10.39 15.01
CA ASN A 380 20.52 -10.67 16.36
C ASN A 380 21.19 -9.44 17.04
N PRO A 381 20.41 -8.40 17.42
CA PRO A 381 20.95 -7.19 18.04
C PRO A 381 21.55 -7.44 19.43
N LYS A 382 21.10 -8.49 20.14
CA LYS A 382 21.62 -8.86 21.48
C LYS A 382 23.06 -9.35 21.44
N LEU A 383 23.50 -9.96 20.34
CA LEU A 383 24.91 -10.30 20.10
C LEU A 383 25.68 -9.17 19.39
N GLY A 384 25.21 -7.93 19.49
CA GLY A 384 25.88 -6.76 18.91
C GLY A 384 25.90 -6.70 17.38
N LEU A 385 25.17 -7.57 16.69
CA LEU A 385 25.29 -7.73 15.23
C LEU A 385 24.73 -6.50 14.48
N GLN A 386 25.64 -5.63 14.04
CA GLN A 386 25.33 -4.37 13.36
C GLN A 386 24.70 -4.56 11.97
N THR A 387 23.81 -3.65 11.60
CA THR A 387 23.20 -3.50 10.27
C THR A 387 23.63 -2.23 9.56
N ILE A 388 24.12 -1.20 10.27
CA ILE A 388 24.69 0.02 9.70
C ILE A 388 26.11 0.24 10.24
N ILE A 389 27.08 0.33 9.33
CA ILE A 389 28.47 0.71 9.65
C ILE A 389 28.74 2.13 9.15
N THR A 390 29.18 3.04 10.01
CA THR A 390 29.63 4.39 9.62
C THR A 390 31.04 4.31 9.02
N LYS A 391 31.31 5.00 7.90
CA LYS A 391 32.66 5.01 7.32
C LYS A 391 33.65 5.80 8.16
N ASP A 392 33.21 6.96 8.69
CA ASP A 392 33.92 7.62 9.77
C ASP A 392 33.52 6.95 11.09
N LYS A 393 34.44 6.14 11.64
CA LYS A 393 34.20 5.31 12.82
C LYS A 393 33.84 6.10 14.07
N LYS A 394 34.17 7.40 14.15
CA LYS A 394 33.86 8.22 15.35
C LYS A 394 32.34 8.38 15.56
N TYR A 395 31.55 8.27 14.51
CA TYR A 395 30.09 8.35 14.56
C TYR A 395 29.38 7.01 14.77
N GLN A 396 30.10 5.89 14.89
CA GLN A 396 29.50 4.55 14.95
C GLN A 396 28.57 4.34 16.16
N ASN A 397 28.83 5.05 17.26
CA ASN A 397 28.03 5.06 18.49
C ASN A 397 27.16 6.32 18.62
N VAL A 398 27.08 7.15 17.57
CA VAL A 398 26.35 8.43 17.53
C VAL A 398 25.07 8.28 16.69
N ILE A 399 25.13 7.50 15.61
CA ILE A 399 23.95 7.19 14.80
C ILE A 399 22.83 6.54 15.62
N GLY A 400 21.60 7.02 15.44
CA GLY A 400 20.43 6.56 16.19
C GLY A 400 20.20 7.26 17.53
N GLN A 401 20.89 8.37 17.81
CA GLN A 401 20.62 9.19 19.00
C GLN A 401 19.15 9.59 19.11
N ARG A 402 18.63 9.67 20.34
CA ARG A 402 17.26 10.14 20.67
C ARG A 402 17.29 11.13 21.85
N ILE A 403 18.29 12.01 21.85
CA ILE A 403 18.48 13.11 22.80
C ILE A 403 17.63 14.31 22.39
N GLY A 404 17.68 14.69 21.11
CA GLY A 404 16.98 15.86 20.54
C GLY A 404 17.36 16.08 19.07
N LEU A 405 16.98 17.23 18.51
CA LEU A 405 17.36 17.65 17.16
C LEU A 405 18.84 18.01 17.09
N SER A 406 19.53 17.61 16.02
CA SER A 406 20.81 18.21 15.63
C SER A 406 20.64 19.67 15.15
N SER A 407 21.74 20.39 14.97
CA SER A 407 21.72 21.68 14.27
C SER A 407 21.23 21.52 12.82
N THR A 408 21.64 20.44 12.16
CA THR A 408 21.28 20.09 10.78
C THR A 408 19.78 19.83 10.60
N ASP A 409 19.16 19.06 11.51
CA ASP A 409 17.71 18.80 11.50
C ASP A 409 16.92 20.12 11.52
N ALA A 410 17.38 21.07 12.36
CA ALA A 410 16.77 22.38 12.50
C ALA A 410 17.00 23.28 11.27
N GLU A 411 18.21 23.28 10.71
CA GLU A 411 18.53 24.02 9.48
C GLU A 411 17.68 23.53 8.30
N GLN A 412 17.63 22.21 8.07
CA GLN A 412 16.86 21.61 6.97
C GLN A 412 15.37 21.93 7.10
N ALA A 413 14.82 21.90 8.33
CA ALA A 413 13.44 22.30 8.58
C ALA A 413 13.19 23.79 8.30
N ASN A 414 14.11 24.67 8.73
CA ASN A 414 14.00 26.11 8.47
C ASN A 414 14.13 26.45 6.98
N LEU A 415 14.99 25.76 6.21
CA LEU A 415 15.04 25.88 4.75
C LEU A 415 13.74 25.37 4.10
N MET A 416 13.27 24.18 4.50
CA MET A 416 12.04 23.57 3.98
C MET A 416 10.80 24.45 4.21
N TYR A 417 10.68 25.06 5.40
CA TYR A 417 9.53 25.87 5.79
C TYR A 417 9.67 27.37 5.53
N ARG A 418 10.83 27.87 5.05
CA ARG A 418 11.13 29.31 4.85
C ARG A 418 9.98 30.07 4.19
N SER A 419 9.43 29.55 3.09
CA SER A 419 8.35 30.20 2.34
C SER A 419 6.95 30.06 2.95
N GLU A 420 6.73 29.14 3.89
CA GLU A 420 5.48 29.06 4.65
C GLU A 420 5.55 29.96 5.89
N CYS A 421 6.62 29.87 6.69
CA CYS A 421 6.78 30.69 7.88
C CYS A 421 6.76 32.21 7.57
N ALA A 422 7.27 32.64 6.43
CA ALA A 422 7.16 34.04 5.97
C ALA A 422 5.70 34.53 5.85
N LYS A 423 4.77 33.68 5.40
CA LYS A 423 3.32 33.99 5.28
C LYS A 423 2.61 34.13 6.63
N ARG A 424 3.30 33.85 7.74
CA ARG A 424 2.80 34.09 9.09
C ARG A 424 3.09 35.52 9.56
N GLY A 425 4.16 36.15 9.07
CA GLY A 425 4.54 37.52 9.41
C GLY A 425 3.89 38.59 8.52
N GLY A 426 3.81 38.36 7.21
CA GLY A 426 3.22 39.29 6.24
C GLY A 426 1.68 39.34 6.24
N GLY A 427 1.07 39.54 7.41
CA GLY A 427 -0.38 39.54 7.63
C GLY A 427 -0.90 40.74 8.42
N GLY A 428 -0.08 41.77 8.63
CA GLY A 428 -0.46 43.06 9.19
C GLY A 428 0.22 44.17 8.38
N GLY A 429 -0.59 45.00 7.74
CA GLY A 429 -0.21 46.04 6.77
C GLY A 429 -1.46 46.47 6.02
#